data_AF-A0A954HYJ6-F1
#
_entry.id   AF-A0A954HYJ6-F1
#
_cell.length_a   1.000
_cell.length_b   1.000
_cell.length_c   1.000
_cell.angle_alpha   90.00
_cell.angle_beta   90.00
_cell.angle_gamma   90.00
#
_symmetry.space_group_name_H-M   'P 1'
#
loop_
_entity.id
_entity.type
_entity.pdbx_description
1 polymer ?
#
loop_
_entity_poly.entity_id
_entity_poly.type
_entity_poly.pdbx_seq_one_letter_code
_entity_poly.pdbx_strand_id
1 'polypeptide(L)'
;DMPLRVGVLQASSYRSGTTRGQLTINSEMMLNVAERDVLVIDDIFDTGHTLVEVVAKLQDLSPNSVKTAVLLRKHGRQEVEFAPDFVAFDIPNEFVVGYGLDYADQYRNLRYLAVMEPEDLASHCP
;
A
#
# COMPACT_ATOMS: atom_id res chain seq x y z
N ASP A 1 5.25 2.16 -29.72
CA ASP A 1 5.20 1.23 -28.57
C ASP A 1 5.28 1.99 -27.27
N MET A 2 4.31 1.77 -26.38
CA MET A 2 4.40 2.22 -24.99
C MET A 2 4.99 1.05 -24.21
N PRO A 3 6.28 1.10 -23.81
CA PRO A 3 6.92 -0.01 -23.10
C PRO A 3 6.33 -0.21 -21.69
N LEU A 4 5.46 0.70 -21.24
CA LEU A 4 4.82 0.69 -19.94
C LEU A 4 3.36 0.24 -20.06
N ARG A 5 2.92 -0.61 -19.14
CA ARG A 5 1.51 -0.87 -18.87
C ARG A 5 1.22 -0.52 -17.43
N VAL A 6 0.14 0.23 -17.21
CA VAL A 6 -0.32 0.60 -15.88
C VAL A 6 -1.59 -0.20 -15.58
N GLY A 7 -1.62 -0.82 -14.41
CA GLY A 7 -2.78 -1.53 -13.87
C GLY A 7 -3.05 -1.06 -12.46
N VAL A 8 -4.26 -1.33 -11.98
CA VAL A 8 -4.66 -1.05 -10.61
C VAL A 8 -4.93 -2.38 -9.93
N LEU A 9 -4.41 -2.55 -8.71
CA LEU A 9 -4.66 -3.71 -7.89
C LEU A 9 -5.47 -3.25 -6.69
N GLN A 10 -6.65 -3.84 -6.49
CA GLN A 10 -7.43 -3.64 -5.28
C GLN A 10 -7.14 -4.80 -4.32
N ALA A 11 -6.68 -4.45 -3.12
CA ALA A 11 -6.43 -5.40 -2.05
C ALA A 11 -7.23 -5.02 -0.81
N SER A 12 -7.82 -6.01 -0.14
CA SER A 12 -8.57 -5.81 1.09
C SER A 12 -8.25 -6.91 2.10
N SER A 13 -8.06 -6.54 3.36
CA SER A 13 -7.90 -7.51 4.45
C SER A 13 -9.28 -7.82 5.04
N TYR A 14 -9.69 -9.08 5.07
CA TYR A 14 -10.88 -9.48 5.82
C TYR A 14 -10.62 -9.25 7.32
N ARG A 15 -11.51 -8.53 8.02
CA ARG A 15 -11.44 -8.42 9.49
C ARG A 15 -12.34 -9.49 10.10
N SER A 16 -11.78 -10.34 10.95
CA SER A 16 -12.54 -11.23 11.85
C SER A 16 -12.18 -10.85 13.28
N GLY A 17 -12.97 -9.95 13.88
CA GLY A 17 -12.68 -9.37 15.20
C GLY A 17 -11.43 -8.47 15.20
N THR A 18 -10.56 -8.62 16.20
CA THR A 18 -9.30 -7.86 16.36
C THR A 18 -8.15 -8.36 15.48
N THR A 19 -8.34 -9.44 14.73
CA THR A 19 -7.27 -10.09 13.98
C THR A 19 -7.35 -9.72 12.51
N ARG A 20 -6.21 -9.31 11.93
CA ARG A 20 -6.06 -9.16 10.48
C ARG A 20 -6.24 -10.54 9.83
N GLY A 21 -7.24 -10.68 8.97
CA GLY A 21 -7.43 -11.86 8.14
C GLY A 21 -6.61 -11.80 6.86
N GLN A 22 -6.73 -12.84 6.04
CA GLN A 22 -6.01 -12.99 4.78
C GLN A 22 -6.35 -11.85 3.81
N LEU A 23 -5.35 -11.38 3.05
CA LEU A 23 -5.57 -10.39 1.99
C LEU A 23 -6.29 -11.03 0.80
N THR A 24 -7.43 -10.47 0.44
CA THR A 24 -8.09 -10.74 -0.84
C THR A 24 -7.59 -9.72 -1.86
N ILE A 25 -7.10 -10.22 -3.00
CA ILE A 25 -6.76 -9.37 -4.16
C ILE A 25 -7.82 -9.63 -5.22
N ASN A 26 -8.36 -8.56 -5.80
CA ASN A 26 -9.28 -8.68 -6.92
C ASN A 26 -8.52 -9.16 -8.17
N SER A 27 -8.63 -10.46 -8.47
CA SER A 27 -7.96 -11.10 -9.60
C SER A 27 -8.45 -10.60 -10.97
N GLU A 28 -9.66 -10.06 -11.08
CA GLU A 28 -10.17 -9.52 -12.35
C GLU A 28 -9.43 -8.26 -12.80
N MET A 29 -8.85 -7.53 -11.84
CA MET A 29 -8.06 -6.33 -12.10
C MET A 29 -6.56 -6.63 -12.32
N MET A 30 -6.13 -7.87 -12.10
CA MET A 30 -4.73 -8.27 -12.26
C MET A 30 -4.34 -8.29 -13.73
N LEU A 31 -3.30 -7.54 -14.06
CA LEU A 31 -2.68 -7.62 -15.38
C LEU A 31 -1.87 -8.91 -15.53
N ASN A 32 -1.73 -9.38 -16.77
CA ASN A 32 -0.74 -10.42 -17.07
C ASN A 32 0.67 -9.84 -16.87
N VAL A 33 1.34 -10.31 -15.82
CA VAL A 33 2.69 -9.92 -15.42
C VAL A 33 3.77 -10.95 -15.77
N ALA A 34 3.40 -12.10 -16.35
CA ALA A 34 4.35 -13.13 -16.73
C ALA A 34 5.40 -12.58 -17.70
N GLU A 35 6.67 -12.95 -17.46
CA GLU A 35 7.82 -12.54 -18.27
C GLU A 35 8.00 -11.01 -18.38
N ARG A 36 7.56 -10.25 -17.37
CA ARG A 36 7.69 -8.79 -17.30
C ARG A 36 8.42 -8.34 -16.05
N ASP A 37 9.07 -7.19 -16.14
CA ASP A 37 9.54 -6.45 -14.98
C ASP A 37 8.37 -5.64 -14.39
N VAL A 38 8.10 -5.84 -13.10
CA VAL A 38 6.95 -5.26 -12.41
C VAL A 38 7.42 -4.30 -11.34
N LEU A 39 6.88 -3.08 -11.36
CA LEU A 39 7.02 -2.11 -10.26
C LEU A 39 5.66 -1.97 -9.56
N VAL A 40 5.59 -2.44 -8.32
CA VAL A 40 4.44 -2.21 -7.44
C VAL A 40 4.61 -0.85 -6.77
N ILE A 41 3.58 -0.01 -6.87
CA ILE A 41 3.57 1.33 -6.27
C ILE A 41 2.47 1.35 -5.21
N ASP A 42 2.84 1.75 -3.99
CA ASP A 42 1.91 1.90 -2.87
C ASP A 42 2.08 3.29 -2.23
N ASP A 43 1.04 3.81 -1.59
CA ASP A 43 1.11 5.13 -0.96
C ASP A 43 1.88 5.10 0.37
N ILE A 44 1.69 4.06 1.18
CA ILE A 44 2.31 3.97 2.50
C ILE A 44 2.73 2.54 2.90
N PHE A 45 3.97 2.44 3.36
CA PHE A 45 4.50 1.26 4.03
C PHE A 45 4.42 1.42 5.55
N ASP A 46 3.35 0.88 6.15
CA ASP A 46 3.15 0.82 7.61
C ASP A 46 3.69 -0.50 8.18
N THR A 47 2.81 -1.47 8.49
CA THR A 47 3.21 -2.79 9.02
C THR A 47 3.88 -3.69 7.98
N GLY A 48 3.61 -3.44 6.70
CA GLY A 48 4.25 -4.08 5.55
C GLY A 48 3.59 -5.37 5.05
N HIS A 49 2.69 -5.98 5.81
CA HIS A 49 1.99 -7.22 5.44
C HIS A 49 1.29 -7.15 4.07
N THR A 50 0.62 -6.03 3.75
CA THR A 50 -0.12 -5.89 2.48
C THR A 50 0.83 -5.98 1.28
N LEU A 51 1.94 -5.25 1.32
CA LEU A 51 2.91 -5.24 0.24
C LEU A 51 3.59 -6.61 0.09
N VAL A 52 3.91 -7.30 1.19
CA VAL A 52 4.44 -8.67 1.17
C VAL A 52 3.48 -9.65 0.52
N GLU A 53 2.20 -9.62 0.90
CA GLU A 53 1.17 -10.50 0.33
C GLU A 53 0.92 -10.21 -1.16
N VAL A 54 0.97 -8.94 -1.58
CA VAL A 54 0.89 -8.53 -2.99
C VAL A 54 2.10 -9.04 -3.78
N VAL A 55 3.31 -8.85 -3.27
CA VAL A 55 4.55 -9.31 -3.93
C VAL A 55 4.55 -10.82 -4.09
N ALA A 56 4.16 -11.58 -3.05
CA ALA A 56 4.07 -13.03 -3.11
C ALA A 56 3.10 -13.50 -4.21
N LYS A 57 1.90 -12.91 -4.29
CA LYS A 57 0.92 -13.25 -5.33
C LYS A 57 1.38 -12.86 -6.74
N LEU A 58 2.14 -11.78 -6.88
CA LEU A 58 2.73 -11.41 -8.16
C LEU A 58 3.84 -12.39 -8.57
N GLN A 59 4.65 -12.87 -7.63
CA GLN A 59 5.69 -13.87 -7.89
C GLN A 59 5.12 -15.19 -8.40
N ASP A 60 3.95 -15.61 -7.90
CA ASP A 60 3.24 -16.81 -8.38
C ASP A 60 2.87 -16.73 -9.87
N LEU A 61 2.81 -15.52 -10.44
CA LEU A 61 2.53 -15.27 -11.86
C LEU A 61 3.79 -15.24 -12.74
N SER A 62 4.95 -15.63 -12.21
CA SER A 62 6.22 -15.75 -12.94
C SER A 62 6.68 -14.48 -13.70
N PRO A 63 6.75 -13.30 -13.05
CA PRO A 63 7.39 -12.11 -13.62
C PRO A 63 8.92 -12.29 -13.73
N ASN A 64 9.58 -11.50 -14.58
CA ASN A 64 11.04 -11.46 -14.65
C ASN A 64 11.65 -10.86 -13.37
N SER A 65 11.01 -9.82 -12.84
CA SER A 65 11.38 -9.17 -11.59
C SER A 65 10.18 -8.48 -10.94
N VAL A 66 10.21 -8.35 -9.62
CA VAL A 66 9.26 -7.54 -8.85
C VAL A 66 10.06 -6.55 -8.01
N LYS A 67 9.75 -5.27 -8.17
CA LYS A 67 10.28 -4.16 -7.39
C LYS A 67 9.14 -3.40 -6.75
N THR A 68 9.43 -2.69 -5.67
CA THR A 68 8.45 -1.96 -4.88
C THR A 68 8.86 -0.52 -4.67
N ALA A 69 7.93 0.41 -4.84
CA ALA A 69 8.11 1.83 -4.56
C ALA A 69 6.99 2.31 -3.66
N VAL A 70 7.34 3.05 -2.60
CA VAL A 70 6.36 3.64 -1.69
C VAL A 70 6.60 5.13 -1.53
N LEU A 71 5.52 5.91 -1.44
CA LEU A 71 5.63 7.33 -1.14
C LEU A 71 6.11 7.53 0.31
N LEU A 72 5.48 6.87 1.27
CA LEU A 72 5.79 7.02 2.69
C LEU A 72 6.20 5.70 3.33
N ARG A 73 7.21 5.72 4.20
CA ARG A 73 7.55 4.62 5.11
C ARG A 73 7.46 5.09 6.54
N LYS A 74 6.63 4.43 7.37
CA LYS A 74 6.58 4.71 8.81
C LYS A 74 7.72 4.04 9.53
N HIS A 75 8.62 4.81 10.11
CA HIS A 75 9.79 4.26 10.79
C HIS A 75 9.37 3.48 12.06
N GLY A 76 9.90 2.27 12.23
CA GLY A 76 9.70 1.45 13.43
C GLY A 76 8.33 0.76 13.53
N ARG A 77 7.57 0.70 12.42
CA ARG A 77 6.22 0.10 12.37
C ARG A 77 6.16 -1.25 11.67
N GLN A 78 7.22 -1.63 10.98
CA GLN A 78 7.28 -2.86 10.19
C GLN A 78 7.17 -4.09 11.09
N GLU A 79 6.31 -5.02 10.71
CA GLU A 79 6.10 -6.31 11.38
C GLU A 79 6.58 -7.49 10.52
N VAL A 80 7.28 -7.19 9.43
CA VAL A 80 7.77 -8.15 8.42
C VAL A 80 9.25 -7.91 8.13
N GLU A 81 9.98 -8.96 7.77
CA GLU A 81 11.35 -8.87 7.25
C GLU A 81 11.35 -8.50 5.76
N PHE A 82 10.75 -7.35 5.44
CA PHE A 82 10.64 -6.83 4.08
C PHE A 82 10.91 -5.32 4.06
N ALA A 83 11.64 -4.86 3.05
CA ALA A 83 11.90 -3.44 2.83
C ALA A 83 11.57 -3.07 1.38
N PRO A 84 10.84 -1.95 1.14
CA PRO A 84 10.61 -1.47 -0.21
C PRO A 84 11.92 -1.11 -0.92
N ASP A 85 12.02 -1.38 -2.22
CA ASP A 85 13.21 -1.05 -3.02
C ASP A 85 13.41 0.46 -3.16
N PHE A 86 12.31 1.21 -3.25
CA PHE A 86 12.31 2.66 -3.38
C PHE A 86 11.38 3.28 -2.33
N VAL A 87 11.89 4.24 -1.57
CA VAL A 87 11.14 4.99 -0.55
C VAL A 87 11.34 6.47 -0.83
N ALA A 88 10.25 7.23 -0.98
CA ALA A 88 10.36 8.68 -1.19
C ALA A 88 10.60 9.43 0.12
N PHE A 89 9.84 9.12 1.17
CA PHE A 89 10.00 9.74 2.49
C PHE A 89 9.87 8.76 3.65
N ASP A 90 10.80 8.86 4.60
CA ASP A 90 10.66 8.28 5.93
C ASP A 90 9.90 9.24 6.84
N ILE A 91 8.86 8.74 7.53
CA ILE A 91 8.03 9.53 8.44
C ILE A 91 7.96 8.88 9.82
N PRO A 92 7.74 9.67 10.90
CA PRO A 92 7.39 9.12 12.21
C PRO A 92 6.07 8.35 12.17
N ASN A 93 5.74 7.67 13.26
CA ASN A 93 4.47 6.96 13.40
C ASN A 93 3.30 7.92 13.68
N GLU A 94 2.93 8.69 12.65
CA GLU A 94 1.81 9.64 12.68
C GLU A 94 0.70 9.18 11.74
N PHE A 95 -0.53 9.60 12.02
CA PHE A 95 -1.64 9.39 11.09
C PHE A 95 -1.62 10.51 10.04
N VAL A 96 -1.42 10.16 8.77
CA VAL A 96 -1.24 11.11 7.66
C VAL A 96 -2.33 10.96 6.61
N VAL A 97 -2.77 12.09 6.04
CA VAL A 97 -3.77 12.17 4.97
C VAL A 97 -3.29 13.05 3.81
N GLY A 98 -3.95 12.94 2.66
CA GLY A 98 -3.62 13.70 1.45
C GLY A 98 -2.75 12.92 0.47
N TYR A 99 -2.62 13.42 -0.76
CA TYR A 99 -1.90 12.71 -1.84
C TYR A 99 -2.38 11.26 -2.08
N GLY A 100 -3.68 11.02 -1.92
CA GLY A 100 -4.29 9.69 -2.05
C GLY A 100 -4.55 8.98 -0.72
N LEU A 101 -3.82 9.31 0.34
CA LEU A 101 -4.07 8.81 1.69
C LEU A 101 -5.36 9.40 2.25
N ASP A 102 -6.09 8.60 3.00
CA ASP A 102 -7.41 8.95 3.51
C ASP A 102 -7.60 8.73 5.01
N TYR A 103 -8.65 9.36 5.51
CA TYR A 103 -9.31 8.99 6.75
C TYR A 103 -10.81 8.94 6.47
N ALA A 104 -11.42 7.76 6.64
CA ALA A 104 -12.83 7.51 6.31
C ALA A 104 -13.20 7.95 4.87
N ASP A 105 -12.34 7.63 3.90
CA ASP A 105 -12.46 8.02 2.49
C ASP A 105 -12.45 9.54 2.22
N GLN A 106 -12.15 10.36 3.22
CA GLN A 106 -11.97 11.81 3.08
C GLN A 106 -10.50 12.17 2.86
N TYR A 107 -10.24 13.42 2.47
CA TYR A 107 -8.91 14.05 2.39
C TYR A 107 -7.96 13.53 1.30
N ARG A 108 -8.32 12.49 0.53
CA ARG A 108 -7.51 11.95 -0.58
C ARG A 108 -7.03 13.01 -1.59
N ASN A 109 -7.85 14.03 -1.82
CA ASN A 109 -7.65 15.06 -2.83
C ASN A 109 -6.74 16.22 -2.40
N LEU A 110 -6.28 16.25 -1.14
CA LEU A 110 -5.36 17.29 -0.68
C LEU A 110 -4.03 17.18 -1.43
N ARG A 111 -3.49 18.34 -1.85
CA ARG A 111 -2.22 18.46 -2.58
C ARG A 111 -1.00 18.57 -1.66
N TYR A 112 -1.16 18.15 -0.41
CA TYR A 112 -0.12 18.13 0.61
C TYR A 112 -0.40 16.94 1.54
N LEU A 113 0.65 16.49 2.22
CA LEU A 113 0.53 15.54 3.31
C LEU A 113 0.31 16.34 4.60
N ALA A 114 -0.67 15.94 5.40
CA ALA A 114 -0.94 16.52 6.70
C ALA A 114 -1.05 15.42 7.77
N VAL A 115 -0.63 15.74 8.99
CA VAL A 115 -0.86 14.89 10.17
C VAL A 115 -2.23 15.25 10.75
N MET A 116 -3.03 14.24 11.05
CA MET A 116 -4.33 14.42 11.71
C MET A 116 -4.12 14.74 13.19
N GLU A 117 -4.88 15.70 13.73
CA GLU A 117 -4.86 15.96 15.17
C GLU A 117 -5.60 14.84 15.93
N PRO A 118 -5.20 14.52 17.18
CA PRO A 118 -5.87 13.48 17.96
C PRO A 118 -7.38 13.70 18.13
N GLU A 119 -7.82 14.95 18.19
CA GLU A 119 -9.24 15.33 18.31
C GLU A 119 -10.05 14.97 17.05
N ASP A 120 -9.44 15.12 15.87
CA ASP A 120 -10.05 14.76 14.58
C ASP A 120 -10.20 13.24 14.41
N LEU A 121 -9.24 12.48 14.97
CA LEU A 121 -9.28 11.01 14.97
C LEU A 121 -10.34 10.45 15.92
N ALA A 122 -10.66 11.15 17.00
CA ALA A 122 -11.68 10.73 17.96
C ALA A 122 -13.11 11.05 17.49
N SER A 123 -13.27 12.14 16.74
CA SER A 123 -14.57 12.68 16.34
C SER A 123 -15.26 11.94 15.18
N HIS A 124 -14.54 11.09 14.43
CA HIS A 124 -15.10 10.30 13.33
C HIS A 124 -15.13 8.79 13.62
N CYS A 125 -15.08 8.39 14.89
CA CYS A 125 -15.38 7.01 15.28
C CYS A 125 -16.91 6.81 15.17
N PRO A 126 -17.42 5.96 14.26
CA PRO A 126 -18.85 5.64 14.20
C PRO A 126 -19.34 4.89 15.45
#